data_AF-A0A815VSM8-F1
#
_entry.id   AF-A0A815VSM8-F1
#
_cell.length_a   1.000
_cell.length_b   1.000
_cell.length_c   1.000
_cell.angle_alpha   90.00
_cell.angle_beta   90.00
_cell.angle_gamma   90.00
#
_symmetry.space_group_name_H-M   'P 1'
#
loop_
_entity.id
_entity.type
_entity.pdbx_description
1 polymer ?
#
loop_
_entity_poly.entity_id
_entity_poly.type
_entity_poly.pdbx_seq_one_letter_code
_entity_poly.pdbx_strand_id
1 'polypeptide(L)'
;MAEVSQPLGTLPLEFTNNQWNYIRSDSIALLGSHVNVTSMTITEKRKSLDGAQIYVRSPISSDGNESKFVKGILLNESSNTIKIQDESISDKDLFLNNAPTNHILYLEELPKTKFYVNFTYDALHDEILYVSYLRYDLNWITRYELNLYDDTSVLTAIAKIRNDGELAVSIGRAEIIGGDINLKIPISVRQTLSNHAEAPENLKSPRLAL
;
A
#
# COMPACT_ATOMS: atom_id res chain seq x y z
N MET A 1 2.44 8.65 2.83
CA MET A 1 2.06 7.37 3.46
C MET A 1 1.00 7.64 4.50
N ALA A 2 -0.01 6.81 4.56
CA ALA A 2 -1.08 6.90 5.54
C ALA A 2 -1.12 5.62 6.37
N GLU A 3 -1.44 5.74 7.65
CA GLU A 3 -1.79 4.59 8.48
C GLU A 3 -3.24 4.18 8.22
N VAL A 4 -3.44 2.87 7.99
CA VAL A 4 -4.76 2.26 7.93
C VAL A 4 -4.91 1.38 9.15
N SER A 5 -5.95 1.64 9.93
CA SER A 5 -6.35 0.79 11.06
C SER A 5 -7.77 0.29 10.84
N GLN A 6 -7.96 -1.01 10.96
CA GLN A 6 -9.25 -1.68 10.74
C GLN A 6 -9.45 -2.82 11.73
N PRO A 7 -10.69 -3.18 12.08
CA PRO A 7 -10.97 -4.33 12.95
C PRO A 7 -10.27 -5.58 12.42
N LEU A 8 -9.72 -6.38 13.33
CA LEU A 8 -9.06 -7.63 12.99
C LEU A 8 -10.08 -8.59 12.35
N GLY A 9 -9.81 -8.99 11.10
CA GLY A 9 -10.57 -10.04 10.42
C GLY A 9 -10.13 -11.45 10.82
N THR A 10 -10.67 -12.45 10.13
CA THR A 10 -10.23 -13.84 10.32
C THR A 10 -8.77 -14.01 9.93
N LEU A 11 -7.99 -14.66 10.80
CA LEU A 11 -6.59 -14.98 10.54
C LEU A 11 -6.43 -16.30 9.76
N PRO A 12 -5.41 -16.42 8.88
CA PRO A 12 -4.47 -15.35 8.50
C PRO A 12 -5.13 -14.28 7.62
N LEU A 13 -4.68 -13.02 7.76
CA LEU A 13 -5.09 -11.94 6.87
C LEU A 13 -4.53 -12.19 5.48
N GLU A 14 -5.38 -12.05 4.46
CA GLU A 14 -5.01 -12.24 3.06
C GLU A 14 -4.85 -10.92 2.33
N PHE A 15 -3.72 -10.76 1.63
CA PHE A 15 -3.44 -9.66 0.73
C PHE A 15 -3.09 -10.19 -0.66
N THR A 16 -3.68 -9.61 -1.70
CA THR A 16 -3.24 -9.81 -3.09
C THR A 16 -1.88 -9.15 -3.32
N ASN A 17 -1.15 -9.59 -4.35
CA ASN A 17 0.13 -8.96 -4.73
C ASN A 17 0.01 -7.43 -4.92
N ASN A 18 -1.06 -6.95 -5.56
CA ASN A 18 -1.27 -5.52 -5.77
C ASN A 18 -1.49 -4.77 -4.45
N GLN A 19 -2.27 -5.34 -3.51
CA GLN A 19 -2.42 -4.77 -2.16
C GLN A 19 -1.08 -4.70 -1.44
N TRP A 20 -0.37 -5.82 -1.46
CA TRP A 20 0.89 -5.97 -0.74
C TRP A 20 1.95 -4.98 -1.21
N ASN A 21 2.03 -4.71 -2.51
CA ASN A 21 2.96 -3.72 -3.08
C ASN A 21 2.74 -2.28 -2.57
N TYR A 22 1.54 -1.99 -2.07
CA TYR A 22 1.25 -0.69 -1.46
C TYR A 22 1.41 -0.68 0.06
N ILE A 23 1.65 -1.83 0.70
CA ILE A 23 1.81 -1.96 2.14
C ILE A 23 3.30 -1.98 2.48
N ARG A 24 3.66 -1.20 3.51
CA ARG A 24 4.96 -1.32 4.14
C ARG A 24 4.94 -2.51 5.10
N SER A 25 5.55 -3.63 4.72
CA SER A 25 5.43 -4.91 5.44
C SER A 25 5.93 -4.87 6.90
N ASP A 26 6.96 -4.09 7.20
CA ASP A 26 7.50 -3.89 8.56
C ASP A 26 6.64 -2.97 9.44
N SER A 27 5.59 -2.35 8.88
CA SER A 27 4.67 -1.49 9.63
C SER A 27 3.42 -2.21 10.13
N ILE A 28 3.26 -3.50 9.80
CA ILE A 28 2.08 -4.27 10.17
C ILE A 28 2.12 -4.55 11.68
N ALA A 29 1.06 -4.16 12.38
CA ALA A 29 0.93 -4.31 13.82
C ALA A 29 -0.49 -4.76 14.21
N LEU A 30 -0.57 -5.52 15.31
CA LEU A 30 -1.83 -5.84 15.96
C LEU A 30 -2.00 -4.90 17.16
N LEU A 31 -3.14 -4.22 17.22
CA LEU A 31 -3.46 -3.21 18.21
C LEU A 31 -4.62 -3.67 19.10
N GLY A 32 -4.47 -3.44 20.40
CA GLY A 32 -5.44 -3.74 21.45
C GLY A 32 -4.95 -3.14 22.76
N SER A 33 -5.88 -2.84 23.66
CA SER A 33 -5.62 -2.42 25.04
C SER A 33 -4.87 -3.46 25.89
N HIS A 34 -5.09 -4.75 25.66
CA HIS A 34 -4.56 -5.89 26.43
C HIS A 34 -4.07 -7.03 25.52
N VAL A 35 -3.55 -6.67 24.35
CA VAL A 35 -2.98 -7.63 23.41
C VAL A 35 -1.48 -7.81 23.68
N ASN A 36 -1.06 -9.06 23.78
CA ASN A 36 0.36 -9.42 23.81
C ASN A 36 0.68 -10.27 22.57
N VAL A 37 1.44 -9.72 21.64
CA VAL A 37 1.84 -10.43 20.41
C VAL A 37 3.14 -11.19 20.67
N THR A 38 3.10 -12.51 20.58
CA THR A 38 4.30 -13.35 20.73
C THR A 38 5.06 -13.48 19.43
N SER A 39 4.36 -13.53 18.29
CA SER A 39 4.98 -13.59 16.97
C SER A 39 4.06 -13.12 15.86
N MET A 40 4.66 -12.58 14.80
CA MET A 40 4.00 -12.32 13.53
C MET A 40 4.71 -13.12 12.43
N THR A 41 3.94 -13.78 11.57
CA THR A 41 4.47 -14.46 10.39
C THR A 41 3.86 -13.88 9.13
N ILE A 42 4.71 -13.63 8.14
CA ILE A 42 4.31 -13.22 6.80
C ILE A 42 4.70 -14.35 5.87
N THR A 43 3.72 -14.94 5.19
CA THR A 43 3.95 -16.03 4.23
C THR A 43 3.49 -15.61 2.86
N GLU A 44 4.42 -15.59 1.91
CA GLU A 44 4.10 -15.52 0.49
C GLU A 44 3.63 -16.91 0.02
N LYS A 45 2.48 -16.99 -0.64
CA LYS A 45 2.02 -18.18 -1.32
C LYS A 45 1.73 -17.88 -2.78
N ARG A 46 2.29 -18.70 -3.65
CA ARG A 46 1.97 -18.76 -5.07
C ARG A 46 1.68 -20.21 -5.44
N LYS A 47 0.64 -20.45 -6.24
CA LYS A 47 0.38 -21.79 -6.80
C LYS A 47 1.60 -22.16 -7.65
N SER A 48 2.19 -23.34 -7.40
CA SER A 48 3.28 -23.85 -8.24
C SER A 48 2.76 -24.10 -9.66
N LEU A 49 3.59 -23.83 -10.65
CA LEU A 49 3.35 -24.19 -12.04
C LEU A 49 3.97 -25.56 -12.39
N ASP A 50 4.59 -26.24 -11.43
CA ASP A 50 5.06 -27.61 -11.63
C ASP A 50 3.89 -28.54 -11.96
N GLY A 51 4.06 -29.34 -13.01
CA GLY A 51 3.03 -30.18 -13.61
C GLY A 51 2.11 -29.45 -14.60
N ALA A 52 2.24 -28.12 -14.78
CA ALA A 52 1.40 -27.39 -15.71
C ALA A 52 1.66 -27.79 -17.17
N GLN A 53 0.58 -27.90 -17.94
CA GLN A 53 0.68 -28.03 -19.40
C GLN A 53 1.02 -26.68 -20.02
N ILE A 54 2.02 -26.68 -20.88
CA ILE A 54 2.56 -25.48 -21.54
C ILE A 54 2.80 -25.77 -23.02
N TYR A 55 2.91 -24.70 -23.79
CA TYR A 55 3.53 -24.73 -25.11
C TYR A 55 4.91 -24.10 -25.01
N VAL A 56 5.92 -24.73 -25.58
CA VAL A 56 7.28 -24.17 -25.64
C VAL A 56 7.69 -23.98 -27.08
N ARG A 57 8.35 -22.85 -27.38
CA ARG A 57 8.91 -22.61 -28.70
C ARG A 57 9.96 -23.69 -29.00
N SER A 58 9.75 -24.46 -30.06
CA SER A 58 10.68 -25.52 -30.44
C SER A 58 12.00 -24.89 -30.89
N PRO A 59 13.14 -25.23 -30.24
CA PRO A 59 14.45 -24.92 -30.80
C PRO A 59 14.79 -25.83 -31.99
N ILE A 60 14.00 -26.87 -32.24
CA ILE A 60 14.24 -27.96 -33.19
C ILE A 60 13.20 -27.91 -34.32
N SER A 61 12.87 -26.71 -34.80
CA SER A 61 12.06 -26.63 -36.03
C SER A 61 12.86 -27.23 -37.18
N SER A 62 12.42 -28.38 -37.67
CA SER A 62 12.94 -28.97 -38.91
C SER A 62 12.73 -28.07 -40.13
N ASP A 63 11.76 -27.15 -40.04
CA ASP A 63 11.42 -26.17 -41.06
C ASP A 63 11.89 -24.79 -40.61
N GLY A 64 13.07 -24.36 -41.07
CA GLY A 64 13.78 -23.17 -40.61
C GLY A 64 13.10 -21.80 -40.76
N ASN A 65 11.80 -21.73 -41.04
CA ASN A 65 11.08 -20.48 -41.31
C ASN A 65 9.90 -20.17 -40.36
N GLU A 66 9.44 -21.11 -39.53
CA GLU A 66 8.33 -20.83 -38.59
C GLU A 66 8.66 -21.26 -37.17
N SER A 67 8.33 -20.39 -36.21
CA SER A 67 8.44 -20.70 -34.79
C SER A 67 7.32 -21.65 -34.41
N LYS A 68 7.55 -22.97 -34.51
CA LYS A 68 6.60 -23.98 -34.06
C LYS A 68 6.60 -24.06 -32.53
N PHE A 69 5.41 -24.10 -31.95
CA PHE A 69 5.22 -24.35 -30.52
C PHE A 69 4.83 -25.80 -30.31
N VAL A 70 5.43 -26.42 -29.29
CA VAL A 70 5.28 -27.85 -29.03
C VAL A 70 4.75 -28.05 -27.62
N LYS A 71 3.88 -29.04 -27.43
CA LYS A 71 3.24 -29.27 -26.14
C LYS A 71 4.25 -29.90 -25.16
N GLY A 72 4.23 -29.43 -23.92
CA GLY A 72 5.04 -29.99 -22.85
C GLY A 72 4.41 -29.85 -21.48
N ILE A 73 5.07 -30.46 -20.49
CA ILE A 73 4.77 -30.32 -19.07
C ILE A 73 5.96 -29.63 -18.40
N LEU A 74 5.70 -28.55 -17.67
CA LEU A 74 6.71 -27.93 -16.82
C LEU A 74 6.96 -28.84 -15.62
N LEU A 75 8.15 -29.41 -15.49
CA LEU A 75 8.51 -30.28 -14.38
C LEU A 75 9.10 -29.51 -13.20
N ASN A 76 9.79 -28.40 -13.49
CA ASN A 76 10.38 -27.54 -12.47
C ASN A 76 10.39 -26.10 -12.98
N GLU A 77 9.64 -25.24 -12.31
CA GLU A 77 9.55 -23.82 -12.62
C GLU A 77 10.85 -23.06 -12.36
N SER A 78 11.61 -23.41 -11.31
CA SER A 78 12.84 -22.68 -10.94
C SER A 78 13.96 -22.83 -11.98
N SER A 79 14.02 -23.98 -12.65
CA SER A 79 14.99 -24.28 -13.70
C SER A 79 14.40 -24.27 -15.10
N ASN A 80 13.11 -23.92 -15.24
CA ASN A 80 12.35 -24.06 -16.49
C ASN A 80 12.62 -25.42 -17.18
N THR A 81 12.55 -26.51 -16.42
CA THR A 81 12.71 -27.87 -16.95
C THR A 81 11.39 -28.37 -17.48
N ILE A 82 11.36 -28.76 -18.76
CA ILE A 82 10.14 -29.09 -19.50
C ILE A 82 10.29 -30.48 -20.11
N LYS A 83 9.30 -31.35 -19.90
CA LYS A 83 9.15 -32.60 -20.65
C LYS A 83 8.30 -32.35 -21.89
N ILE A 84 8.87 -32.54 -23.07
CA ILE A 84 8.14 -32.45 -24.33
C ILE A 84 7.21 -33.67 -24.45
N GLN A 85 5.97 -33.44 -24.86
CA GLN A 85 4.96 -34.49 -25.06
C GLN A 85 4.61 -34.71 -26.54
N ASP A 86 5.32 -34.04 -27.44
CA ASP A 86 5.06 -34.12 -28.88
C ASP A 86 5.82 -35.31 -29.47
N GLU A 87 5.07 -36.40 -29.71
CA GLU A 87 5.58 -37.65 -30.31
C GLU A 87 6.13 -37.43 -31.72
N SER A 88 5.73 -36.36 -32.43
CA SER A 88 6.26 -36.06 -33.77
C SER A 88 7.72 -35.61 -33.76
N ILE A 89 8.27 -35.26 -32.59
CA ILE A 89 9.63 -34.75 -32.43
C ILE A 89 10.59 -35.85 -31.96
N SER A 90 10.12 -36.74 -31.09
CA SER A 90 10.91 -37.85 -30.60
C SER A 90 10.04 -38.96 -30.02
N ASP A 91 10.37 -40.20 -30.36
CA ASP A 91 9.80 -41.41 -29.74
C ASP A 91 10.31 -41.66 -28.31
N LYS A 92 11.14 -40.74 -27.77
CA LYS A 92 11.73 -40.83 -26.44
C LYS A 92 11.39 -39.59 -25.62
N ASP A 93 11.41 -39.77 -24.30
CA ASP A 93 11.29 -38.65 -23.35
C ASP A 93 12.36 -37.59 -23.61
N LEU A 94 11.94 -36.46 -24.20
CA LEU A 94 12.78 -35.30 -24.49
C LEU A 94 12.58 -34.24 -23.41
N PHE A 95 13.69 -33.75 -22.86
CA PHE A 95 13.69 -32.72 -21.83
C PHE A 95 14.40 -31.46 -22.32
N LEU A 96 13.74 -30.31 -22.16
CA LEU A 96 14.38 -29.01 -22.29
C LEU A 96 14.71 -28.50 -20.88
N ASN A 97 15.96 -28.14 -20.64
CA ASN A 97 16.41 -27.54 -19.39
C ASN A 97 16.72 -26.07 -19.63
N ASN A 98 16.38 -25.21 -18.66
CA ASN A 98 16.63 -23.77 -18.72
C ASN A 98 16.02 -23.10 -19.96
N ALA A 99 14.79 -23.49 -20.33
CA ALA A 99 14.09 -22.83 -21.42
C ALA A 99 13.87 -21.34 -21.08
N PRO A 100 14.13 -20.39 -22.01
CA PRO A 100 13.85 -18.99 -21.77
C PRO A 100 12.36 -18.77 -21.47
N THR A 101 12.03 -17.96 -20.45
CA THR A 101 10.64 -17.74 -20.04
C THR A 101 9.77 -17.18 -21.17
N ASN A 102 10.33 -16.32 -22.03
CA ASN A 102 9.64 -15.78 -23.21
C ASN A 102 9.39 -16.82 -24.32
N HIS A 103 9.91 -18.04 -24.19
CA HIS A 103 9.62 -19.16 -25.08
C HIS A 103 8.55 -20.10 -24.51
N ILE A 104 8.08 -19.86 -23.28
CA ILE A 104 7.07 -20.67 -22.61
C ILE A 104 5.73 -19.92 -22.65
N LEU A 105 4.72 -20.58 -23.21
CA LEU A 105 3.34 -20.13 -23.21
C LEU A 105 2.54 -21.01 -22.26
N TYR A 106 2.02 -20.39 -21.21
CA TYR A 106 1.16 -21.06 -20.24
C TYR A 106 -0.27 -21.15 -20.78
N LEU A 107 -0.90 -22.31 -20.60
CA LEU A 107 -2.29 -22.56 -21.01
C LEU A 107 -3.32 -22.01 -20.02
N GLU A 108 -2.89 -21.74 -18.79
CA GLU A 108 -3.70 -21.15 -17.73
C GLU A 108 -3.19 -19.73 -17.43
N GLU A 109 -4.08 -18.87 -16.89
CA GLU A 109 -3.66 -17.58 -16.34
C GLU A 109 -2.62 -17.82 -15.24
N LEU A 110 -1.52 -17.05 -15.28
CA LEU A 110 -0.46 -17.19 -14.31
C LEU A 110 -1.01 -16.98 -12.88
N PRO A 111 -0.65 -17.86 -11.94
CA PRO A 111 -1.16 -17.78 -10.60
C PRO A 111 -0.69 -16.48 -9.93
N LYS A 112 -1.65 -15.72 -9.42
CA LYS A 112 -1.39 -14.49 -8.69
C LYS A 112 -0.82 -14.83 -7.32
N THR A 113 0.29 -14.19 -6.97
CA THR A 113 0.88 -14.26 -5.63
C THR A 113 -0.08 -13.65 -4.61
N LYS A 114 -0.17 -14.29 -3.45
CA LYS A 114 -0.88 -13.79 -2.26
C LYS A 114 0.06 -13.79 -1.06
N PHE A 115 -0.16 -12.83 -0.17
CA PHE A 115 0.56 -12.71 1.09
C PHE A 115 -0.38 -12.94 2.25
N TYR A 116 0.06 -13.75 3.19
CA TYR A 116 -0.70 -14.13 4.37
C TYR A 116 0.01 -13.62 5.62
N VAL A 117 -0.69 -12.82 6.42
CA VAL A 117 -0.18 -12.33 7.70
C VAL A 117 -0.89 -13.03 8.83
N ASN A 118 -0.14 -13.69 9.69
CA ASN A 118 -0.67 -14.33 10.88
C ASN A 118 -0.03 -13.74 12.13
N PHE A 119 -0.80 -13.72 13.21
CA PHE A 119 -0.32 -13.33 14.53
C PHE A 119 -0.54 -14.50 15.49
N THR A 120 0.44 -14.72 16.36
CA THR A 120 0.25 -15.48 17.59
C THR A 120 0.22 -14.47 18.72
N TYR A 121 -0.88 -14.45 19.47
CA TYR A 121 -1.13 -13.44 20.49
C TYR A 121 -2.05 -13.97 21.58
N ASP A 122 -1.96 -13.34 22.74
CA ASP A 122 -2.90 -13.47 23.85
C ASP A 122 -3.67 -12.15 23.98
N ALA A 123 -4.99 -12.23 24.16
CA ALA A 123 -5.87 -11.09 24.37
C ALA A 123 -7.01 -11.47 25.32
N LEU A 124 -7.68 -10.46 25.90
CA LEU A 124 -8.91 -10.70 26.65
C LEU A 124 -10.05 -11.14 25.71
N HIS A 125 -10.96 -11.98 26.21
CA HIS A 125 -11.98 -12.64 25.38
C HIS A 125 -12.91 -11.68 24.63
N ASP A 126 -13.20 -10.52 25.24
CA ASP A 126 -14.12 -9.51 24.71
C ASP A 126 -13.40 -8.30 24.10
N GLU A 127 -12.09 -8.41 23.89
CA GLU A 127 -11.30 -7.31 23.35
C GLU A 127 -11.50 -7.13 21.85
N ILE A 128 -11.80 -5.90 21.43
CA ILE A 128 -11.82 -5.54 20.02
C ILE A 128 -10.39 -5.25 19.57
N LEU A 129 -9.87 -6.14 18.73
CA LEU A 129 -8.55 -6.01 18.14
C LEU A 129 -8.62 -5.31 16.78
N TYR A 130 -7.55 -4.59 16.45
CA TYR A 130 -7.38 -3.90 15.18
C TYR A 130 -6.06 -4.32 14.55
N VAL A 131 -6.01 -4.43 13.23
CA VAL A 131 -4.75 -4.48 12.49
C VAL A 131 -4.45 -3.09 11.95
N SER A 132 -3.22 -2.63 12.15
CA SER A 132 -2.70 -1.39 11.58
C SER A 132 -1.53 -1.66 10.63
N TYR A 133 -1.43 -0.89 9.56
CA TYR A 133 -0.29 -0.88 8.64
C TYR A 133 -0.25 0.41 7.82
N LEU A 134 0.95 0.79 7.37
CA LEU A 134 1.17 1.95 6.52
C LEU A 134 1.02 1.60 5.04
N ARG A 135 0.32 2.47 4.30
CA ARG A 135 0.14 2.39 2.85
C ARG A 135 0.81 3.55 2.10
N TYR A 136 1.39 3.26 0.95
CA TYR A 136 2.05 4.25 0.06
C TYR A 136 1.10 4.93 -0.92
N ASP A 137 0.03 4.25 -1.31
CA ASP A 137 -0.95 4.71 -2.30
C ASP A 137 -2.03 5.65 -1.73
N LEU A 138 -2.08 5.75 -0.39
CA LEU A 138 -2.90 6.70 0.32
C LEU A 138 -2.09 7.94 0.67
N ASN A 139 -2.49 9.05 0.05
CA ASN A 139 -1.91 10.36 0.25
C ASN A 139 -2.96 11.30 0.83
N TRP A 140 -2.59 12.12 1.80
CA TRP A 140 -3.46 13.18 2.30
C TRP A 140 -2.75 14.53 2.27
N ILE A 141 -3.54 15.58 2.10
CA ILE A 141 -3.11 16.95 2.37
C ILE A 141 -4.13 17.60 3.30
N THR A 142 -3.63 18.39 4.25
CA THR A 142 -4.49 19.25 5.07
C THR A 142 -4.73 20.55 4.31
N ARG A 143 -5.99 20.86 4.04
CA ARG A 143 -6.41 22.16 3.51
C ARG A 143 -7.11 22.92 4.63
N TYR A 144 -6.83 24.22 4.73
CA TYR A 144 -7.56 25.10 5.62
C TYR A 144 -8.51 25.98 4.80
N GLU A 145 -9.76 26.09 5.25
CA GLU A 145 -10.75 27.00 4.69
C GLU A 145 -11.10 28.04 5.75
N LEU A 146 -10.80 29.31 5.46
CA LEU A 146 -11.16 30.44 6.31
C LEU A 146 -12.50 30.99 5.84
N ASN A 147 -13.54 30.76 6.64
CA ASN A 147 -14.85 31.32 6.43
C ASN A 147 -14.97 32.62 7.20
N LEU A 148 -15.24 33.72 6.49
CA LEU A 148 -15.47 35.04 7.06
C LEU A 148 -16.98 35.29 7.08
N TYR A 149 -17.53 35.45 8.27
CA TYR A 149 -18.89 35.90 8.51
C TYR A 149 -18.84 37.33 9.07
N ASP A 150 -19.97 38.04 9.04
CA ASP A 150 -20.03 39.46 9.41
C ASP A 150 -19.42 39.76 10.79
N ASP A 151 -19.60 38.85 11.77
CA ASP A 151 -19.13 39.02 13.14
C ASP A 151 -18.09 37.97 13.60
N THR A 152 -17.79 36.97 12.77
CA THR A 152 -16.93 35.85 13.17
C THR A 152 -16.06 35.35 12.02
N SER A 153 -14.89 34.80 12.36
CA SER A 153 -14.07 34.05 11.41
C SER A 153 -13.88 32.63 11.91
N VAL A 154 -14.07 31.66 11.03
CA VAL A 154 -13.95 30.23 11.35
C VAL A 154 -12.91 29.61 10.40
N LEU A 155 -11.81 29.12 10.97
CA LEU A 155 -10.82 28.35 10.22
C LEU A 155 -11.13 26.86 10.36
N THR A 156 -11.48 26.22 9.25
CA THR A 156 -11.80 24.78 9.22
C THR A 156 -10.64 24.01 8.59
N ALA A 157 -10.14 22.99 9.28
CA ALA A 157 -9.17 22.05 8.71
C ALA A 157 -9.89 20.90 8.02
N ILE A 158 -9.49 20.59 6.78
CA ILE A 158 -10.09 19.56 5.94
C ILE A 158 -8.97 18.62 5.47
N ALA A 159 -9.15 17.32 5.70
CA ALA A 159 -8.27 16.30 5.13
C ALA A 159 -8.75 15.95 3.72
N LYS A 160 -7.94 16.25 2.70
CA LYS A 160 -8.19 15.78 1.33
C LYS A 160 -7.38 14.50 1.12
N ILE A 161 -8.08 13.37 1.13
CA ILE A 161 -7.49 12.04 0.94
C ILE A 161 -7.58 11.68 -0.54
N ARG A 162 -6.46 11.26 -1.11
CA ARG A 162 -6.35 10.73 -2.47
C ARG A 162 -5.87 9.28 -2.39
N ASN A 163 -6.57 8.42 -3.11
CA ASN A 163 -6.17 7.04 -3.32
C ASN A 163 -5.61 6.92 -4.74
N ASP A 164 -4.30 6.79 -4.84
CA ASP A 164 -3.58 6.61 -6.11
C ASP A 164 -3.45 5.12 -6.48
N GLY A 165 -3.99 4.22 -5.65
CA GLY A 165 -3.99 2.78 -5.88
C GLY A 165 -5.21 2.32 -6.69
N GLU A 166 -5.09 1.14 -7.29
CA GLU A 166 -6.16 0.52 -8.10
C GLU A 166 -7.36 0.06 -7.26
N LEU A 167 -7.17 -0.10 -5.95
CA LEU A 167 -8.15 -0.73 -5.07
C LEU A 167 -8.93 0.31 -4.31
N ALA A 168 -10.26 0.17 -4.32
CA ALA A 168 -11.14 1.00 -3.53
C ALA A 168 -10.75 0.94 -2.05
N VAL A 169 -10.73 2.11 -1.39
CA VAL A 169 -10.50 2.22 0.05
C VAL A 169 -11.77 2.76 0.69
N SER A 170 -12.31 2.00 1.63
CA SER A 170 -13.39 2.46 2.49
C SER A 170 -12.80 3.16 3.70
N ILE A 171 -13.22 4.40 3.95
CA ILE A 171 -12.75 5.20 5.07
C ILE A 171 -13.89 5.32 6.06
N GLY A 172 -13.84 4.52 7.14
CA GLY A 172 -14.82 4.59 8.23
C GLY A 172 -14.60 5.79 9.15
N ARG A 173 -13.33 6.16 9.39
CA ARG A 173 -12.92 7.32 10.19
C ARG A 173 -11.59 7.85 9.65
N ALA A 174 -11.47 9.17 9.60
CA ALA A 174 -10.21 9.87 9.35
C ALA A 174 -10.06 10.99 10.38
N GLU A 175 -8.86 11.17 10.92
CA GLU A 175 -8.59 12.18 11.94
C GLU A 175 -7.29 12.92 11.62
N ILE A 176 -7.30 14.24 11.78
CA ILE A 176 -6.10 15.08 11.68
C ILE A 176 -5.55 15.23 13.08
N ILE A 177 -4.46 14.52 13.38
CA ILE A 177 -3.84 14.51 14.71
C ILE A 177 -2.87 15.71 14.88
N GLY A 178 -2.47 16.35 13.78
CA GLY A 178 -1.64 17.56 13.81
C GLY A 178 -1.40 18.19 12.43
N GLY A 179 -0.98 19.44 12.43
CA GLY A 179 -0.58 20.19 11.25
C GLY A 179 -0.10 21.59 11.61
N ASP A 180 1.07 22.00 11.12
CA ASP A 180 1.56 23.36 11.33
C ASP A 180 0.72 24.35 10.52
N ILE A 181 0.09 25.30 11.22
CA ILE A 181 -0.57 26.44 10.59
C ILE A 181 0.46 27.55 10.43
N ASN A 182 0.93 27.74 9.19
CA ASN A 182 1.79 28.86 8.84
C ASN A 182 0.95 29.96 8.19
N LEU A 183 0.30 30.81 9.00
CA LEU A 183 -0.39 32.01 8.52
C LEU A 183 0.65 33.06 8.14
N LYS A 184 1.02 33.12 6.85
CA LYS A 184 1.78 34.25 6.32
C LYS A 184 0.83 35.44 6.21
N ILE A 185 0.85 36.33 7.21
CA ILE A 185 0.15 37.61 7.14
C ILE A 185 0.83 38.44 6.02
N PRO A 186 0.11 38.85 4.96
CA PRO A 186 0.65 39.75 3.97
C PRO A 186 1.08 41.06 4.63
N ILE A 187 2.26 41.56 4.27
CA ILE A 187 2.87 42.78 4.83
C ILE A 187 1.95 44.01 4.73
N SER A 188 0.99 44.01 3.80
CA SER A 188 -0.01 45.07 3.62
C SER A 188 -0.99 45.27 4.78
N VAL A 189 -1.18 44.30 5.68
CA VAL A 189 -2.09 44.44 6.85
C VAL A 189 -1.39 45.03 8.08
N ARG A 190 -0.05 45.04 8.13
CA ARG A 190 0.70 45.64 9.26
C ARG A 190 0.57 47.16 9.32
N GLN A 191 0.31 47.83 8.20
CA GLN A 191 0.18 49.28 8.17
C GLN A 191 -1.18 49.78 8.70
N THR A 192 -2.25 48.99 8.59
CA THR A 192 -3.58 49.42 9.06
C THR A 192 -3.69 49.35 10.59
N LEU A 193 -3.04 48.38 11.25
CA LEU A 193 -3.00 48.28 12.72
C LEU A 193 -2.08 49.31 13.38
N SER A 194 -1.15 49.90 12.61
CA SER A 194 -0.30 51.01 13.08
C SER A 194 -1.01 52.38 13.05
N ASN A 195 -2.09 52.51 12.28
CA ASN A 195 -2.75 53.80 12.04
C ASN A 195 -3.98 54.04 12.92
N HIS A 196 -4.26 53.15 13.88
CA HIS A 196 -5.36 53.31 14.86
C HIS A 196 -4.87 53.38 16.31
N ALA A 197 -3.56 53.48 16.53
CA ALA A 197 -2.97 53.75 17.83
C ALA A 197 -2.50 55.22 17.93
N GLU A 198 -3.37 56.18 17.61
CA GLU A 198 -3.21 57.53 18.14
C GLU A 198 -3.90 57.59 19.50
N ALA A 199 -3.08 57.57 20.54
CA ALA A 199 -3.47 57.78 21.92
C ALA A 199 -3.95 59.22 22.13
N PRO A 200 -4.95 59.49 22.99
CA PRO A 200 -5.09 60.81 23.56
C PRO A 200 -3.92 61.07 24.53
N GLU A 201 -3.09 62.04 24.18
CA GLU A 201 -2.17 62.71 25.10
C GLU A 201 -2.95 63.22 26.32
N ASN A 202 -2.72 62.61 27.47
CA ASN A 202 -2.42 63.27 28.74
C ASN A 202 -2.59 62.25 29.87
N LEU A 203 -1.49 61.84 30.50
CA LEU A 203 -1.38 61.78 31.96
C LEU A 203 0.08 61.57 32.35
N LYS A 204 0.54 62.50 33.18
CA LYS A 204 1.91 62.71 33.66
C LYS A 204 2.58 61.44 34.20
N SER A 205 3.82 61.23 33.81
CA SER A 205 4.76 60.32 34.48
C SER A 205 5.44 61.01 35.70
N PRO A 206 6.30 60.33 36.47
CA PRO A 206 6.00 59.81 37.80
C PRO A 206 6.81 60.51 38.91
N ARG A 207 6.45 60.30 40.17
CA ARG A 207 7.40 60.47 41.28
C ARG A 207 7.53 59.16 42.05
N LEU A 208 8.65 58.49 41.84
CA LEU A 208 9.26 57.58 42.80
C LEU A 208 9.78 58.43 43.97
N ALA A 209 9.37 58.06 45.18
CA ALA A 209 10.12 58.33 46.40
C ALA A 209 10.22 57.00 47.16
N LEU A 210 11.41 56.79 47.72
CA LEU A 210 11.87 55.62 48.49
C LEU A 210 10.91 55.19 49.60
#